data_AF-A0A4Q2S9E5-F1
#
_entry.id   AF-A0A4Q2S9E5-F1
#
_cell.length_a   1.000
_cell.length_b   1.000
_cell.length_c   1.000
_cell.angle_alpha   90.00
_cell.angle_beta   90.00
_cell.angle_gamma   90.00
#
_symmetry.space_group_name_H-M   'P 1'
#
loop_
_entity.id
_entity.type
_entity.pdbx_description
1 polymer ?
#
loop_
_entity_poly.entity_id
_entity_poly.type
_entity_poly.pdbx_seq_one_letter_code
_entity_poly.pdbx_strand_id
1 'polypeptide(L)'
;MLDLLIVLVQDPTPEPTQVKAGPLGFAIWIFMILAVVVIAFSLVKQLRKAQAAKDAGVYGDEPVRRTDETDTSGSSTTTDER
;
A
#
# COMPACT_ATOMS: atom_id res chain seq x y z
N MET A 1 -4.11 50.15 0.36
CA MET A 1 -2.95 49.97 1.27
C MET A 1 -3.40 49.97 2.73
N LEU A 2 -4.26 50.91 3.14
CA LEU A 2 -4.89 50.89 4.48
C LEU A 2 -5.83 49.70 4.70
N ASP A 3 -6.51 49.23 3.65
CA ASP A 3 -7.39 48.05 3.74
C ASP A 3 -6.64 46.77 4.11
N LEU A 4 -5.38 46.64 3.64
CA LEU A 4 -4.52 45.50 3.99
C LEU A 4 -4.14 45.53 5.48
N LEU A 5 -3.91 46.72 6.03
CA LEU A 5 -3.61 46.92 7.46
C LEU A 5 -4.82 46.64 8.35
N ILE A 6 -6.03 47.01 7.89
CA ILE A 6 -7.27 46.74 8.62
C ILE A 6 -7.56 45.23 8.66
N VAL A 7 -7.39 44.52 7.54
CA VAL A 7 -7.58 43.06 7.47
C VAL A 7 -6.59 42.32 8.37
N LEU A 8 -5.33 42.75 8.44
CA LEU A 8 -4.31 42.12 9.28
C LEU A 8 -4.56 42.33 10.79
N VAL A 9 -5.10 43.49 11.18
CA VAL A 9 -5.43 43.80 12.59
C VAL A 9 -6.69 43.06 13.06
N GLN A 10 -7.59 42.70 12.14
CA GLN A 10 -8.85 42.02 12.44
C GLN A 10 -8.80 40.49 12.32
N ASP A 11 -7.65 39.89 11.97
CA ASP A 11 -7.49 38.44 11.93
C ASP A 11 -6.89 37.92 13.26
N PRO A 12 -7.72 37.54 14.26
CA PRO A 12 -7.21 37.02 15.52
C PRO A 12 -6.48 35.70 15.26
N THR A 13 -5.23 35.59 15.73
CA THR A 13 -4.48 34.33 15.63
C THR A 13 -5.31 33.20 16.26
N PRO A 14 -5.72 32.19 15.48
CA PRO A 14 -6.62 31.17 15.98
C PRO A 14 -5.93 30.38 17.10
N GLU A 15 -6.65 30.18 18.21
CA GLU A 15 -6.12 29.38 19.32
C GLU A 15 -5.79 27.95 18.84
N PRO A 16 -4.72 27.32 19.36
CA PRO A 16 -4.20 26.04 18.85
C PRO A 16 -5.23 24.90 18.86
N THR A 17 -6.29 25.01 19.65
CA THR A 17 -7.38 24.02 19.74
C THR A 17 -8.48 24.17 18.69
N GLN A 18 -8.45 25.23 17.86
CA GLN A 18 -9.44 25.50 16.82
C GLN A 18 -9.19 24.73 15.52
N VAL A 19 -8.00 24.12 15.37
CA VAL A 19 -7.66 23.28 14.22
C VAL A 19 -8.17 21.85 14.44
N LYS A 20 -9.47 21.70 14.73
CA LYS A 20 -10.12 20.39 14.73
C LYS A 20 -10.69 20.17 13.34
N ALA A 21 -10.16 19.19 12.63
CA ALA A 21 -10.76 18.74 11.38
C ALA A 21 -12.22 18.40 11.67
N GLY A 22 -13.13 19.19 11.12
CA GLY A 22 -14.56 18.92 11.24
C GLY A 22 -14.87 17.51 10.69
N PRO A 23 -16.03 16.93 11.02
CA PRO A 23 -16.41 15.59 10.57
C PRO A 23 -16.25 15.38 9.05
N LEU A 24 -16.44 16.44 8.26
CA LEU A 24 -16.22 16.44 6.81
C LEU A 24 -14.75 16.22 6.42
N GLY A 25 -13.80 16.86 7.10
CA GLY A 25 -12.37 16.69 6.84
C GLY A 25 -11.90 15.27 7.14
N PHE A 26 -12.42 14.68 8.22
CA PHE A 26 -12.19 13.27 8.54
C PHE A 26 -12.75 12.33 7.45
N ALA A 27 -13.97 12.60 6.96
CA ALA A 27 -14.57 11.81 5.89
C ALA A 27 -13.73 11.84 4.59
N ILE A 28 -13.22 13.01 4.21
CA ILE A 28 -12.35 13.16 3.03
C ILE A 28 -11.04 12.39 3.22
N TRP A 29 -10.45 12.43 4.41
CA TRP A 29 -9.22 11.70 4.72
C TRP A 29 -9.39 10.18 4.57
N ILE A 30 -10.48 9.62 5.12
CA ILE A 30 -10.81 8.20 4.94
C ILE A 30 -11.10 7.86 3.47
N PHE A 31 -11.81 8.73 2.76
CA PHE A 31 -12.10 8.53 1.35
C PHE A 31 -10.83 8.44 0.51
N MET A 32 -9.82 9.28 0.78
CA MET A 32 -8.52 9.22 0.11
C MET A 32 -7.81 7.87 0.33
N ILE A 33 -7.84 7.35 1.56
CA ILE A 33 -7.27 6.03 1.87
C ILE A 33 -8.00 4.93 1.08
N LEU A 34 -9.33 4.94 1.10
CA LEU A 34 -10.14 3.96 0.37
C LEU A 34 -9.87 4.01 -1.14
N ALA A 35 -9.75 5.22 -1.72
CA ALA A 35 -9.42 5.38 -3.12
C ALA A 35 -8.08 4.71 -3.46
N VAL A 36 -7.04 4.92 -2.66
CA VAL A 36 -5.72 4.28 -2.86
C VAL A 36 -5.82 2.75 -2.73
N VAL A 37 -6.53 2.24 -1.71
CA VAL A 37 -6.74 0.80 -1.51
C VAL A 37 -7.43 0.16 -2.70
N VAL A 38 -8.46 0.80 -3.25
CA VAL A 38 -9.19 0.31 -4.42
C VAL A 38 -8.29 0.25 -5.65
N ILE A 39 -7.46 1.27 -5.88
CA ILE A 39 -6.51 1.31 -7.00
C ILE A 39 -5.46 0.20 -6.84
N ALA A 40 -4.84 0.08 -5.67
CA ALA A 40 -3.84 -0.94 -5.39
C ALA A 40 -4.42 -2.36 -5.55
N PHE A 41 -5.63 -2.59 -5.05
CA PHE A 41 -6.33 -3.87 -5.21
C PHE A 41 -6.59 -4.20 -6.68
N SER A 42 -7.07 -3.23 -7.46
CA SER A 42 -7.33 -3.41 -8.90
C SER A 42 -6.05 -3.79 -9.65
N LEU A 43 -4.94 -3.11 -9.36
CA LEU A 43 -3.65 -3.38 -9.97
C LEU A 43 -3.13 -4.78 -9.62
N VAL A 44 -3.11 -5.13 -8.32
CA VAL A 44 -2.63 -6.44 -7.85
C VAL A 44 -3.48 -7.57 -8.43
N LYS A 45 -4.80 -7.39 -8.52
CA LYS A 45 -5.71 -8.37 -9.13
C LYS A 45 -5.38 -8.62 -10.60
N GLN A 46 -5.04 -7.57 -11.36
CA GLN A 46 -4.65 -7.71 -12.77
C GLN A 46 -3.30 -8.40 -12.92
N LEU A 47 -2.31 -8.04 -12.09
CA LEU A 47 -0.99 -8.68 -12.08
C LEU A 47 -1.09 -10.18 -11.75
N ARG A 48 -1.89 -10.56 -10.75
CA ARG A 48 -2.11 -11.97 -10.40
C ARG A 48 -2.77 -12.76 -11.54
N LYS A 49 -3.70 -12.15 -12.28
CA LYS A 49 -4.31 -12.80 -13.45
C LYS A 49 -3.32 -13.03 -14.57
N ALA A 50 -2.46 -12.04 -14.84
CA ALA A 50 -1.41 -12.17 -15.84
C ALA A 50 -0.39 -13.26 -15.46
N GLN A 51 0.01 -13.33 -14.19
CA GLN A 51 0.86 -14.41 -13.68
C GLN A 51 0.18 -15.77 -13.80
N ALA A 52 -1.10 -15.90 -13.44
CA ALA A 52 -1.83 -17.17 -13.57
C ALA A 52 -1.96 -17.62 -15.04
N ALA A 53 -2.16 -16.69 -15.98
CA ALA A 53 -2.17 -17.00 -17.41
C ALA A 53 -0.78 -17.42 -17.92
N LYS A 54 0.28 -16.82 -17.39
CA LYS A 54 1.66 -17.23 -17.66
C LYS A 54 1.95 -18.64 -17.11
N ASP A 55 1.62 -18.88 -15.85
CA ASP A 55 1.81 -20.19 -15.18
C ASP A 55 0.99 -21.29 -15.88
N ALA A 56 -0.16 -20.95 -16.44
CA ALA A 56 -0.99 -21.86 -17.24
C ALA A 56 -0.47 -22.09 -18.68
N GLY A 57 0.67 -21.51 -19.05
CA GLY A 57 1.29 -21.70 -20.36
C GLY A 57 0.55 -21.03 -21.53
N VAL A 58 -0.40 -20.13 -21.26
CA VAL A 58 -1.24 -19.47 -22.29
C VAL A 58 -0.39 -18.60 -23.23
N TYR A 59 0.78 -18.14 -22.79
CA TYR A 59 1.70 -17.35 -23.58
C TYR A 59 2.74 -18.17 -24.36
N GLY A 60 2.64 -19.50 -24.38
CA GLY A 60 3.53 -20.38 -25.15
C GLY A 60 4.84 -20.77 -24.46
N ASP A 61 4.93 -20.59 -23.14
CA ASP A 61 6.04 -21.06 -22.29
C ASP A 61 5.63 -22.37 -21.58
N GLU A 62 6.57 -23.31 -21.40
CA GLU A 62 6.30 -24.58 -20.68
C GLU A 62 5.86 -24.28 -19.22
N PRO A 63 4.86 -24.99 -18.67
CA PRO A 63 4.34 -24.72 -17.33
C PRO A 63 5.44 -24.87 -16.28
N VAL A 64 5.83 -23.77 -15.62
CA VAL A 64 6.75 -23.81 -14.49
C VAL A 64 6.02 -24.46 -13.31
N ARG A 65 6.36 -25.72 -13.01
CA ARG A 65 5.93 -26.38 -11.78
C ARG A 65 6.55 -25.63 -10.60
N ARG A 66 5.70 -25.00 -9.79
CA ARG A 66 6.13 -24.43 -8.51
C ARG A 66 6.43 -25.61 -7.59
N THR A 67 7.70 -26.01 -7.51
CA THR A 67 8.18 -26.96 -6.50
C THR A 67 8.10 -26.26 -5.15
N ASP A 68 7.05 -26.56 -4.39
CA ASP A 68 6.99 -26.28 -2.96
C ASP A 68 7.97 -27.22 -2.23
N GLU A 69 9.28 -27.05 -2.45
CA GLU A 69 10.32 -27.70 -1.64
C GLU A 69 10.47 -26.91 -0.35
N THR A 70 9.54 -27.22 0.57
CA THR A 70 9.73 -26.97 1.98
C THR A 70 10.67 -28.06 2.49
N ASP A 71 11.96 -27.98 2.14
CA ASP A 71 13.01 -28.83 2.72
C ASP A 71 13.33 -28.33 4.14
N THR A 72 12.35 -28.50 5.02
CA THR A 72 12.58 -28.76 6.43
C THR A 72 12.71 -30.28 6.58
N SER A 73 13.91 -30.81 6.40
CA SER A 73 14.27 -32.09 6.99
C SER A 73 15.76 -32.11 7.28
N GLY A 74 16.08 -32.14 8.58
CA GLY A 74 17.44 -32.19 9.05
C GLY A 74 18.19 -33.41 8.52
N SER A 75 19.45 -33.18 8.16
CA SER A 75 20.45 -34.25 8.11
C SER A 75 21.68 -33.77 8.88
N SER A 76 21.63 -33.99 10.19
CA SER A 76 22.82 -34.22 11.00
C SER A 76 23.52 -35.47 10.45
N THR A 77 24.67 -35.32 9.79
CA THR A 77 25.61 -36.43 9.61
C THR A 77 27.03 -35.93 9.85
N THR A 78 27.52 -36.30 11.03
CA THR A 78 28.89 -36.37 11.53
C THR A 78 29.99 -36.36 10.47
N THR A 79 30.86 -35.35 10.51
CA THR A 79 32.20 -35.40 9.93
C THR A 79 33.10 -36.18 10.89
N ASP A 80 33.24 -37.47 10.60
CA ASP A 80 34.29 -38.32 11.15
C ASP A 80 35.48 -38.28 10.17
N GLU A 81 36.58 -37.65 10.56
CA GLU A 81 37.87 -37.81 9.89
C GLU A 81 38.98 -37.67 10.94
N ARG A 82 39.56 -38.81 11.32
CA ARG A 82 40.80 -38.94 12.09
C ARG A 82 41.75 -39.88 11.36
#